data_AF-A0A0S9DUY7-F1
#
_entry.id   AF-A0A0S9DUY7-F1
#
_cell.length_a   1.000
_cell.length_b   1.000
_cell.length_c   1.000
_cell.angle_alpha   90.00
_cell.angle_beta   90.00
_cell.angle_gamma   90.00
#
_symmetry.space_group_name_H-M   'P 1'
#
loop_
_entity.id
_entity.type
_entity.pdbx_description
1 polymer ?
#
loop_
_entity_poly.entity_id
_entity_poly.type
_entity_poly.pdbx_seq_one_letter_code
_entity_poly.pdbx_strand_id
1 'polypeptide(L)'
;MPTLWMLDPILLNQSNPRFDGIPVNILATSDDVLDPWQPGVDPGTLGPAPIALYGTHNSDRIAAQQGSFTVAGKTIEPLDVIVADIPDVLKKISLSADRKTLGAQLSLMGVTQSTIYPGLAQLAQDIALEEID
;
A
#
# COMPACT_ATOMS: atom_id res chain seq x y z
N MET A 1 -4.36 2.23 -20.09
CA MET A 1 -5.43 2.52 -19.10
C MET A 1 -4.79 2.57 -17.73
N PRO A 2 -5.02 3.64 -16.94
CA PRO A 2 -4.53 3.70 -15.57
C PRO A 2 -5.08 2.51 -14.76
N THR A 3 -4.20 1.86 -14.01
CA THR A 3 -4.55 0.72 -13.15
C THR A 3 -4.13 1.06 -11.73
N LEU A 4 -5.05 0.88 -10.79
CA LEU A 4 -4.80 0.98 -9.37
C LEU A 4 -4.79 -0.44 -8.78
N TRP A 5 -3.88 -0.67 -7.86
CA TRP A 5 -3.82 -1.90 -7.08
C TRP A 5 -4.08 -1.57 -5.63
N MET A 6 -4.98 -2.31 -5.00
CA MET A 6 -5.25 -2.23 -3.57
C MET A 6 -4.85 -3.54 -2.93
N LEU A 7 -4.01 -3.46 -1.91
CA LEU A 7 -3.51 -4.59 -1.15
C LEU A 7 -4.18 -4.59 0.22
N ASP A 8 -4.69 -5.74 0.65
CA ASP A 8 -5.02 -6.00 2.05
C ASP A 8 -3.76 -6.53 2.77
N PRO A 9 -3.12 -5.70 3.62
CA PRO A 9 -1.87 -6.07 4.28
C PRO A 9 -2.07 -7.16 5.35
N ILE A 10 -3.27 -7.28 5.93
CA ILE A 10 -3.56 -8.29 6.94
C ILE A 10 -3.71 -9.65 6.26
N LEU A 11 -4.50 -9.72 5.20
CA LEU A 11 -4.66 -10.96 4.44
C LEU A 11 -3.34 -11.42 3.80
N LEU A 12 -2.50 -10.48 3.34
CA LEU A 12 -1.15 -10.82 2.87
C LEU A 12 -0.34 -11.53 3.95
N ASN A 13 -0.30 -11.00 5.18
CA ASN A 13 0.43 -11.63 6.27
C ASN A 13 -0.15 -12.99 6.65
N GLN A 14 -1.47 -13.08 6.76
CA GLN A 14 -2.15 -14.33 7.09
C GLN A 14 -1.96 -15.43 6.05
N SER A 15 -1.70 -15.06 4.79
CA SER A 15 -1.36 -16.01 3.74
C SER A 15 0.08 -16.53 3.75
N ASN A 16 0.94 -15.95 4.60
CA ASN A 16 2.34 -16.33 4.64
C ASN A 16 2.49 -17.74 5.24
N PRO A 17 3.18 -18.70 4.57
CA PRO A 17 3.33 -20.05 5.08
C PRO A 17 4.00 -20.14 6.46
N ARG A 18 4.78 -19.12 6.84
CA ARG A 18 5.42 -19.05 8.16
C ARG A 18 4.43 -18.77 9.30
N PHE A 19 3.24 -18.26 8.98
CA PHE A 19 2.21 -17.85 9.93
C PHE A 19 0.96 -18.73 9.86
N ASP A 20 1.07 -19.93 9.29
CA ASP A 20 -0.07 -20.85 9.17
C ASP A 20 -0.73 -21.12 10.53
N GLY A 21 -2.04 -20.91 10.60
CA GLY A 21 -2.84 -21.01 11.82
C GLY A 21 -2.66 -19.88 12.84
N ILE A 22 -1.88 -18.83 12.54
CA ILE A 22 -1.64 -17.69 13.43
C ILE A 22 -2.35 -16.44 12.88
N PRO A 23 -3.23 -15.79 13.67
CA PRO A 23 -3.87 -14.54 13.26
C PRO A 23 -2.84 -13.39 13.35
N VAL A 24 -2.11 -13.17 12.27
CA VAL A 24 -1.10 -12.10 12.16
C VAL A 24 -1.75 -10.84 11.59
N ASN A 25 -1.48 -9.71 12.24
CA ASN A 25 -1.88 -8.38 11.78
C ASN A 25 -0.73 -7.74 10.97
N ILE A 26 -0.83 -6.44 10.69
CA ILE A 26 0.27 -5.68 10.13
C ILE A 26 1.40 -5.61 11.17
N LEU A 27 2.60 -6.03 10.78
CA LEU A 27 3.73 -6.15 11.69
C LEU A 27 4.34 -4.77 11.99
N ALA A 28 4.86 -4.57 13.19
CA ALA A 28 5.69 -3.42 13.53
C ALA A 28 7.17 -3.75 13.33
N THR A 29 7.99 -2.77 12.97
CA THR A 29 9.46 -2.97 12.81
C THR A 29 10.17 -3.45 14.08
N SER A 30 9.50 -3.40 15.24
CA SER A 30 9.98 -3.90 16.52
C SER A 30 9.65 -5.38 16.77
N ASP A 31 8.87 -6.02 15.90
CA ASP A 31 8.43 -7.39 16.14
C ASP A 31 9.54 -8.38 15.77
N ASP A 32 9.99 -9.19 16.74
CA ASP A 32 11.05 -10.21 16.56
C ASP A 32 10.73 -11.21 15.43
N VAL A 33 9.44 -11.38 15.11
CA VAL A 33 8.99 -12.22 14.00
C VAL A 33 9.52 -11.75 12.63
N LEU A 34 10.00 -10.51 12.53
CA LEU A 34 10.59 -9.91 11.34
C LEU A 34 12.03 -10.31 11.08
N ASP A 35 12.73 -10.97 12.03
CA ASP A 35 14.12 -11.41 11.87
C ASP A 35 14.41 -12.05 10.50
N PRO A 36 13.56 -12.95 9.96
CA PRO A 36 13.76 -13.57 8.65
C PRO A 36 13.71 -12.61 7.46
N TRP A 37 13.24 -11.37 7.61
CA TRP A 37 13.15 -10.36 6.55
C TRP A 37 14.13 -9.20 6.76
N GLN A 38 15.01 -9.28 7.76
CA GLN A 38 16.04 -8.28 7.99
C GLN A 38 17.17 -8.37 6.94
N PRO A 39 17.84 -7.25 6.62
CA PRO A 39 19.03 -7.27 5.77
C PRO A 39 20.15 -8.15 6.34
N GLY A 40 20.82 -8.91 5.48
CA GLY A 40 22.00 -9.69 5.87
C GLY A 40 21.71 -11.03 6.57
N VAL A 41 20.46 -11.46 6.63
CA VAL A 41 20.11 -12.80 7.12
C VAL A 41 20.62 -13.89 6.17
N ASP A 42 20.93 -15.05 6.74
CA ASP A 42 21.31 -16.24 5.98
C ASP A 42 20.18 -16.61 5.00
N PRO A 43 20.46 -16.82 3.69
CA PRO A 43 19.49 -17.33 2.73
C PRO A 43 18.71 -18.55 3.21
N GLY A 44 19.28 -19.41 4.06
CA GLY A 44 18.57 -20.53 4.69
C GLY A 44 17.37 -20.08 5.53
N THR A 45 17.53 -18.96 6.23
CA THR A 45 16.56 -18.41 7.20
C THR A 45 15.64 -17.33 6.64
N LEU A 46 15.93 -16.79 5.44
CA LEU A 46 15.13 -15.73 4.80
C LEU A 46 13.64 -16.14 4.72
N GLY A 47 12.75 -15.19 5.02
CA GLY A 47 11.31 -15.40 5.00
C GLY A 47 10.81 -15.92 3.64
N PRO A 48 9.86 -16.87 3.60
CA PRO A 48 9.51 -17.55 2.34
C PRO A 48 8.74 -16.65 1.38
N ALA A 49 7.81 -15.86 1.90
CA ALA A 49 6.88 -15.02 1.15
C ALA A 49 6.95 -13.56 1.65
N PRO A 50 6.45 -12.59 0.86
CA PRO A 50 6.39 -11.20 1.29
C PRO A 50 5.50 -11.01 2.52
N ILE A 51 5.77 -9.93 3.25
CA ILE A 51 5.00 -9.50 4.42
C ILE A 51 4.68 -8.01 4.35
N ALA A 52 3.62 -7.59 5.01
CA ALA A 52 3.27 -6.20 5.24
C ALA A 52 3.63 -5.75 6.66
N LEU A 53 4.16 -4.53 6.78
CA LEU A 53 4.55 -3.92 8.03
C LEU A 53 4.32 -2.41 8.04
N TYR A 54 4.16 -1.85 9.23
CA TYR A 54 4.17 -0.40 9.43
C TYR A 54 5.61 0.11 9.30
N GLY A 55 5.82 1.05 8.39
CA GLY A 55 7.11 1.71 8.26
C GLY A 55 7.43 2.49 9.53
N THR A 56 8.70 2.54 9.92
CA THR A 56 9.14 3.51 10.92
C THR A 56 8.85 4.90 10.37
N HIS A 57 8.16 5.75 11.13
CA HIS A 57 7.86 7.14 10.78
C HIS A 57 9.13 8.01 10.79
N ASN A 58 10.13 7.63 10.01
CA ASN A 58 11.47 8.20 9.97
C ASN A 58 11.59 9.34 8.95
N SER A 59 10.49 9.74 8.31
CA SER A 59 10.41 10.96 7.51
C SER A 59 8.97 11.44 7.36
N ASP A 60 8.79 12.75 7.19
CA ASP A 60 7.48 13.37 6.92
C ASP A 60 6.78 12.74 5.70
N ARG A 61 7.57 12.28 4.71
CA ARG A 61 7.06 11.58 3.52
C ARG A 61 6.46 10.20 3.85
N ILE A 62 7.06 9.46 4.77
CA ILE A 62 6.53 8.16 5.24
C ILE A 62 5.33 8.39 6.15
N ALA A 63 5.39 9.40 7.02
CA ALA A 63 4.28 9.79 7.89
C ALA A 63 3.05 10.25 7.09
N ALA A 64 3.24 10.98 5.98
CA ALA A 64 2.15 11.42 5.12
C ALA A 64 1.49 10.28 4.33
N GLN A 65 2.20 9.17 4.11
CA GLN A 65 1.66 8.04 3.33
C GLN A 65 0.65 7.19 4.11
N GLN A 66 0.62 7.29 5.45
CA GLN A 66 -0.36 6.64 6.36
C GLN A 66 -0.68 5.17 6.02
N GLY A 67 0.25 4.49 5.35
CA GLY A 67 0.05 3.21 4.71
C GLY A 67 1.04 2.17 5.21
N SER A 68 0.78 0.93 4.82
CA SER A 68 1.67 -0.20 5.11
C SER A 68 2.68 -0.39 3.99
N PHE A 69 3.84 -0.94 4.34
CA PHE A 69 4.91 -1.27 3.42
C PHE A 69 5.03 -2.77 3.29
N THR A 70 5.51 -3.24 2.15
CA THR A 70 5.80 -4.67 1.94
C THR A 70 7.30 -4.92 1.93
N VAL A 71 7.74 -6.00 2.58
CA VAL A 71 9.11 -6.51 2.46
C VAL A 71 9.08 -7.86 1.77
N ALA A 72 9.91 -8.00 0.74
CA ALA A 72 10.02 -9.23 -0.04
C ALA A 72 10.70 -10.34 0.78
N GLY A 73 10.25 -11.58 0.57
CA GLY A 73 10.92 -12.78 1.06
C GLY A 73 11.84 -13.40 -0.01
N LYS A 74 11.96 -14.73 0.05
CA LYS A 74 12.67 -15.56 -0.94
C LYS A 74 12.03 -15.53 -2.32
N THR A 75 10.70 -15.43 -2.38
CA THR A 75 9.98 -15.42 -3.65
C THR A 75 10.28 -14.17 -4.46
N ILE A 76 10.67 -14.37 -5.72
CA ILE A 76 10.95 -13.30 -6.70
C ILE A 76 9.79 -13.08 -7.69
N GLU A 77 8.70 -13.82 -7.53
CA GLU A 77 7.52 -13.70 -8.37
C GLU A 77 6.76 -12.39 -8.10
N PRO A 78 6.03 -11.86 -9.10
CA PRO A 78 5.13 -10.73 -8.89
C PRO A 78 4.07 -11.01 -7.82
N LEU A 79 3.71 -10.00 -7.04
CA LEU A 79 2.75 -10.15 -5.94
C LEU A 79 1.40 -10.69 -6.41
N ASP A 80 0.93 -10.29 -7.59
CA ASP A 80 -0.32 -10.78 -8.20
C ASP A 80 -0.27 -12.27 -8.58
N VAL A 81 0.92 -12.83 -8.79
CA VAL A 81 1.12 -14.26 -8.97
C VAL A 81 1.15 -14.98 -7.62
N ILE A 82 1.90 -14.43 -6.65
CA ILE A 82 2.03 -15.01 -5.30
C ILE A 82 0.67 -15.19 -4.63
N VAL A 83 -0.23 -14.22 -4.79
CA VAL A 83 -1.53 -14.19 -4.10
C VAL A 83 -2.71 -14.57 -5.00
N ALA A 84 -2.44 -15.15 -6.17
CA ALA A 84 -3.47 -15.45 -7.17
C ALA A 84 -4.59 -16.35 -6.63
N ASP A 85 -4.23 -17.32 -5.78
CA ASP A 85 -5.16 -18.29 -5.19
C ASP A 85 -5.79 -17.81 -3.88
N ILE A 86 -5.42 -16.62 -3.38
CA ILE A 86 -5.90 -16.09 -2.11
C ILE A 86 -6.85 -14.91 -2.40
N PRO A 87 -8.17 -15.10 -2.18
CA PRO A 87 -9.15 -14.09 -2.51
C PRO A 87 -8.92 -12.81 -1.69
N ASP A 88 -9.29 -11.68 -2.29
CA ASP A 88 -9.31 -10.35 -1.68
C ASP A 88 -7.98 -9.75 -1.21
N VAL A 89 -6.86 -10.49 -1.21
CA VAL A 89 -5.54 -9.95 -0.85
C VAL A 89 -5.14 -8.81 -1.78
N LEU A 90 -5.31 -9.00 -3.09
CA LEU A 90 -4.90 -8.01 -4.08
C LEU A 90 -6.02 -7.74 -5.07
N LYS A 91 -6.45 -6.47 -5.14
CA LYS A 91 -7.54 -6.02 -6.01
C LYS A 91 -7.01 -5.09 -7.09
N LYS A 92 -7.28 -5.44 -8.34
CA LYS A 92 -6.97 -4.60 -9.50
C LYS A 92 -8.19 -3.77 -9.88
N ILE A 93 -8.04 -2.45 -9.90
CA ILE A 93 -9.04 -1.51 -10.42
C ILE A 93 -8.50 -0.91 -11.71
N SER A 94 -9.20 -1.16 -12.81
CA SER A 94 -8.85 -0.57 -14.11
C SER A 94 -9.76 0.62 -14.38
N LEU A 95 -9.17 1.80 -14.58
CA LEU A 95 -9.91 3.01 -14.88
C LEU A 95 -10.12 3.13 -16.39
N SER A 96 -11.39 3.27 -16.79
CA SER A 96 -11.82 3.30 -18.20
C SER A 96 -12.05 4.70 -18.76
N ALA A 97 -12.28 5.69 -17.90
CA ALA A 97 -12.52 7.07 -18.31
C ALA A 97 -11.21 7.85 -18.56
N ASP A 98 -11.30 8.93 -19.33
CA ASP A 98 -10.19 9.85 -19.53
C ASP A 98 -9.90 10.68 -18.25
N ARG A 99 -8.73 11.31 -18.21
CA ARG A 99 -8.27 12.10 -17.06
C ARG A 99 -9.25 13.19 -16.64
N LYS A 100 -9.88 13.91 -17.59
CA LYS A 100 -10.78 15.02 -17.28
C LYS A 100 -12.04 14.50 -16.61
N THR A 101 -12.61 13.44 -17.16
CA THR A 101 -13.80 12.77 -16.60
C THR A 101 -13.52 12.20 -15.20
N LEU A 102 -12.38 11.51 -15.03
CA LEU A 102 -11.98 10.98 -13.71
C LEU A 102 -11.76 12.10 -12.69
N GLY A 103 -11.12 13.21 -13.10
CA GLY A 103 -10.92 14.38 -12.25
C GLY A 103 -12.25 14.95 -11.74
N ALA A 104 -13.21 15.17 -12.64
CA ALA A 104 -14.53 15.67 -12.26
C ALA A 104 -15.28 14.72 -11.31
N GLN A 105 -15.19 13.40 -11.54
CA GLN A 105 -15.80 12.39 -10.65
C GLN A 105 -15.17 12.41 -9.25
N LEU A 106 -13.84 12.51 -9.16
CA LEU A 106 -13.13 12.61 -7.89
C LEU A 106 -13.50 13.89 -7.13
N SER A 107 -13.55 15.04 -7.83
CA SER A 107 -14.00 16.31 -7.24
C SER A 107 -15.42 16.23 -6.70
N LEU A 108 -16.36 15.59 -7.43
CA LEU A 108 -17.73 15.37 -6.96
C LEU A 108 -17.80 14.52 -5.68
N MET A 109 -16.85 13.60 -5.50
CA MET A 109 -16.70 12.79 -4.28
C MET A 109 -15.98 13.54 -3.16
N GLY A 110 -15.63 14.81 -3.35
CA GLY A 110 -14.88 15.62 -2.37
C GLY A 110 -13.39 15.30 -2.32
N VAL A 111 -12.84 14.60 -3.32
CA VAL A 111 -11.41 14.31 -3.42
C VAL A 111 -10.75 15.44 -4.22
N THR A 112 -10.16 16.40 -3.52
CA THR A 112 -9.43 17.55 -4.08
C THR A 112 -7.92 17.47 -3.78
N GLN A 113 -7.11 18.38 -4.31
CA GLN A 113 -5.67 18.33 -4.01
C GLN A 113 -5.38 18.55 -2.53
N SER A 114 -6.09 19.47 -1.86
CA SER A 114 -5.88 19.74 -0.43
C SER A 114 -6.34 18.59 0.48
N THR A 115 -7.29 17.76 0.03
CA THR A 115 -7.65 16.54 0.77
C THR A 115 -6.57 15.46 0.73
N ILE A 116 -5.79 15.38 -0.36
CA ILE A 116 -4.72 14.39 -0.53
C ILE A 116 -3.40 14.93 0.04
N TYR A 117 -3.11 16.21 -0.19
CA TYR A 117 -1.90 16.90 0.24
C TYR A 117 -2.29 18.14 1.04
N PRO A 118 -2.52 18.00 2.35
CA PRO A 118 -2.92 19.12 3.20
C PRO A 118 -1.86 20.23 3.18
N GLY A 119 -2.28 21.46 2.91
CA GLY A 119 -1.39 22.61 2.89
C GLY A 119 -2.04 23.85 2.27
N LEU A 120 -1.58 25.04 2.69
CA LEU A 120 -2.09 26.33 2.20
C LEU A 120 -1.91 26.48 0.69
N ALA A 121 -0.81 25.97 0.13
CA ALA A 121 -0.55 26.04 -1.31
C ALA A 121 -1.52 25.18 -2.12
N GLN A 122 -1.89 24.02 -1.60
CA GLN A 122 -2.85 23.11 -2.23
C GLN A 122 -4.28 23.62 -2.07
N LEU A 123 -4.62 24.18 -0.91
CA LEU A 123 -5.91 24.85 -0.69
C LEU A 123 -6.08 26.05 -1.63
N ALA A 124 -5.06 26.87 -1.79
CA ALA A 124 -5.09 28.00 -2.73
C ALA A 124 -5.29 27.56 -4.18
N GLN A 125 -4.73 26.41 -4.58
CA GLN A 125 -4.95 25.83 -5.90
C GLN A 125 -6.38 25.32 -6.08
N ASP A 126 -6.94 24.65 -5.06
CA ASP A 126 -8.33 24.20 -5.10
C ASP A 126 -9.30 25.39 -5.27
N ILE A 127 -9.12 26.47 -4.49
CA ILE A 127 -9.94 27.70 -4.60
C ILE A 127 -9.81 28.34 -5.98
N ALA A 128 -8.59 28.46 -6.51
CA ALA A 128 -8.36 29.07 -7.82
C ALA A 128 -9.02 28.27 -8.96
N LEU A 129 -9.14 26.94 -8.81
CA LEU A 129 -9.84 26.11 -9.78
C LEU A 129 -11.36 26.25 -9.68
N GLU A 130 -11.90 26.43 -8.48
CA GLU A 130 -13.34 26.66 -8.26
C GLU A 130 -13.82 28.04 -8.74
N GLU A 131 -12.97 29.07 -8.72
CA GLU A 131 -13.35 30.42 -9.19
C GLU A 131 -13.34 30.58 -10.73
N ILE A 132 -12.79 29.62 -11.48
CA ILE A 132 -12.61 29.70 -12.94
C ILE A 132 -13.74 28.97 -13.71
N ASP A 133 -14.59 28.19 -13.03
CA ASP A 133 -15.81 27.57 -13.57
C ASP A 133 -17.07 28.40 -13.24
#